data_AF-A0ABD3AT40-F1
#
_entry.id   AF-A0ABD3AT40-F1
#
_cell.length_a   1.000
_cell.length_b   1.000
_cell.length_c   1.000
_cell.angle_alpha   90.00
_cell.angle_beta   90.00
_cell.angle_gamma   90.00
#
_symmetry.space_group_name_H-M   'P 1'
#
loop_
_entity.id
_entity.type
_entity.pdbx_description
1 polymer ?
#
loop_
_entity_poly.entity_id
_entity_poly.type
_entity_poly.pdbx_seq_one_letter_code
_entity_poly.pdbx_strand_id
1 'polypeptide(L)'
;MSIRFVPQLANEIAHDKTSSIVLAKECNQRWRSLRGFAHTELFSAQALEWLSQMRLDKAKKMLDFLSLKNGQLVKIADVLFATNANILANAIVSQDNIEDLGNIEDLKMSTSRIIEFGFPGLVDMYRELFASSETLTTTLEWAMAELITNKEAFSKLRDELTQATKGTKTTLLTDGIDLTSLPYLQACIKETLRLHPPTPFLLPRCALKTCHVMNFRIPKDSLVLVNAYATGRDPKTWEDSLNFKPERFLWWRRGSVES
;
A
#
# COMPACT_ATOMS: atom_id res chain seq x y z
N MET A 1 0.49 -11.08 21.51
CA MET A 1 -0.48 -9.95 21.43
C MET A 1 0.32 -8.66 21.22
N SER A 2 0.44 -8.17 19.99
CA SER A 2 1.15 -6.90 19.69
C SER A 2 0.17 -5.75 19.89
N ILE A 3 0.35 -4.98 20.97
CA ILE A 3 -0.49 -3.84 21.33
C ILE A 3 0.28 -2.57 20.94
N ARG A 4 -0.27 -1.80 20.00
CA ARG A 4 0.28 -0.54 19.49
C ARG A 4 -0.15 0.59 20.44
N PHE A 5 0.81 1.38 20.93
CA PHE A 5 0.54 2.59 21.72
C PHE A 5 1.34 3.73 21.09
N VAL A 6 0.69 4.87 20.84
CA VAL A 6 1.27 6.06 20.21
C VAL A 6 1.33 7.18 21.28
N PRO A 7 2.49 7.78 21.58
CA PRO A 7 2.65 8.70 22.71
C PRO A 7 2.11 10.11 22.48
N GLN A 8 2.02 10.87 23.58
CA GLN A 8 1.46 12.22 23.68
C GLN A 8 2.06 13.27 22.72
N LEU A 9 3.33 13.17 22.32
CA LEU A 9 3.95 14.17 21.44
C LEU A 9 3.50 14.05 19.98
N ALA A 10 3.16 12.85 19.51
CA ALA A 10 2.47 12.67 18.23
C ALA A 10 1.01 13.15 18.30
N ASN A 11 0.50 13.53 19.48
CA ASN A 11 -0.88 13.96 19.69
C ASN A 11 -1.17 15.38 19.21
N GLU A 12 -0.17 16.25 19.02
CA GLU A 12 -0.39 17.62 18.54
C GLU A 12 -0.60 17.71 17.02
N ILE A 13 -0.18 16.71 16.25
CA ILE A 13 -0.14 16.76 14.77
C ILE A 13 -1.46 16.33 14.09
N ALA A 14 -2.44 15.77 14.82
CA ALA A 14 -3.67 15.25 14.18
C ALA A 14 -4.93 15.55 15.00
N HIS A 15 -5.93 16.10 14.30
CA HIS A 15 -6.99 16.94 14.84
C HIS A 15 -8.21 16.17 15.40
N ASP A 16 -8.27 14.83 15.26
CA ASP A 16 -9.33 14.03 15.89
C ASP A 16 -8.88 12.55 16.06
N LYS A 17 -8.78 12.07 17.31
CA LYS A 17 -7.91 10.93 17.70
C LYS A 17 -8.58 9.79 18.46
N THR A 18 -9.89 9.79 18.62
CA THR A 18 -10.60 8.68 19.31
C THR A 18 -11.05 7.54 18.37
N SER A 19 -10.87 7.71 17.06
CA SER A 19 -11.49 6.85 16.05
C SER A 19 -10.54 6.27 14.99
N SER A 20 -9.27 6.67 14.96
CA SER A 20 -8.28 6.15 13.99
C SER A 20 -7.88 4.70 14.31
N ILE A 21 -7.87 3.79 13.32
CA ILE A 21 -7.32 2.43 13.44
C ILE A 21 -5.78 2.47 13.34
N VAL A 22 -5.25 3.36 12.51
CA VAL A 22 -3.82 3.45 12.18
C VAL A 22 -3.01 4.09 13.31
N LEU A 23 -3.49 5.23 13.82
CA LEU A 23 -2.86 6.07 14.83
C LEU A 23 -3.57 5.98 16.19
N ALA A 24 -4.32 4.91 16.43
CA ALA A 24 -5.01 4.68 17.68
C ALA A 24 -4.08 4.82 18.88
N LYS A 25 -4.47 5.68 19.83
CA LYS A 25 -3.73 5.88 21.09
C LYS A 25 -3.69 4.58 21.91
N GLU A 26 -4.79 3.83 21.91
CA GLU A 26 -4.97 2.62 22.71
C GLU A 26 -5.68 1.53 21.90
N CYS A 27 -5.28 0.27 22.07
CA CYS A 27 -6.00 -0.89 21.51
C CYS A 27 -7.21 -1.26 22.39
N ASN A 28 -8.13 -0.31 22.55
CA ASN A 28 -9.38 -0.46 23.30
C ASN A 28 -10.40 -1.33 22.52
N GLN A 29 -11.58 -1.56 23.12
CA GLN A 29 -12.61 -2.40 22.51
C GLN A 29 -13.07 -1.87 21.15
N ARG A 30 -13.19 -0.54 20.99
CA ARG A 30 -13.55 0.10 19.72
C ARG A 30 -12.51 -0.19 18.64
N TRP A 31 -11.22 -0.03 18.94
CA TRP A 31 -10.14 -0.37 18.01
C TRP A 31 -10.16 -1.84 17.61
N ARG A 32 -10.42 -2.75 18.56
CA ARG A 32 -10.54 -4.19 18.27
C ARG A 32 -11.72 -4.48 17.37
N SER A 33 -12.88 -3.86 17.62
CA SER A 33 -14.08 -4.01 16.77
C SER A 33 -13.83 -3.49 15.36
N LEU A 34 -13.26 -2.29 15.22
CA LEU A 34 -12.93 -1.70 13.91
C LEU A 34 -11.89 -2.53 13.16
N ARG A 35 -10.85 -3.02 13.84
CA ARG A 35 -9.86 -3.92 13.24
C ARG A 35 -10.46 -5.26 12.84
N GLY A 36 -11.36 -5.81 13.65
CA GLY A 36 -12.10 -7.03 13.36
C GLY A 36 -12.94 -6.86 12.09
N PHE A 37 -13.73 -5.78 12.04
CA PHE A 37 -14.53 -5.40 10.87
C PHE A 37 -13.67 -5.24 9.62
N ALA A 38 -12.57 -4.47 9.68
CA ALA A 38 -11.69 -4.30 8.53
C ALA A 38 -11.11 -5.64 8.05
N HIS A 39 -10.73 -6.52 8.97
CA HIS A 39 -10.21 -7.84 8.63
C HIS A 39 -11.28 -8.75 7.98
N THR A 40 -12.53 -8.72 8.44
CA THR A 40 -13.59 -9.60 7.92
C THR A 40 -14.24 -9.05 6.66
N GLU A 41 -14.54 -7.75 6.64
CA GLU A 41 -15.36 -7.12 5.58
C GLU A 41 -14.53 -6.50 4.46
N LEU A 42 -13.33 -5.99 4.75
CA LEU A 42 -12.51 -5.29 3.74
C LEU A 42 -11.33 -6.11 3.23
N PHE A 43 -10.67 -6.86 4.11
CA PHE A 43 -9.41 -7.55 3.81
C PHE A 43 -9.51 -9.07 3.89
N SER A 44 -10.72 -9.64 3.93
CA SER A 44 -10.90 -11.08 3.78
C SER A 44 -10.60 -11.52 2.34
N ALA A 45 -10.23 -12.79 2.16
CA ALA A 45 -9.97 -13.33 0.82
C ALA A 45 -11.17 -13.13 -0.12
N GLN A 46 -12.39 -13.34 0.39
CA GLN A 46 -13.62 -13.14 -0.37
C GLN A 46 -13.86 -11.67 -0.75
N ALA A 47 -13.62 -10.72 0.17
CA ALA A 47 -13.74 -9.29 -0.12
C ALA A 47 -12.71 -8.84 -1.17
N LEU A 48 -11.46 -9.31 -1.05
CA LEU A 48 -10.39 -8.99 -1.99
C LEU A 48 -10.63 -9.58 -3.38
N GLU A 49 -11.21 -10.76 -3.44
CA GLU A 49 -11.66 -11.42 -4.68
C GLU A 49 -12.82 -10.66 -5.31
N TRP A 50 -13.84 -10.26 -4.53
CA TRP A 50 -14.94 -9.44 -5.04
C TRP A 50 -14.45 -8.11 -5.65
N LEU A 51 -13.46 -7.48 -5.02
CA LEU A 51 -12.84 -6.26 -5.53
C LEU A 51 -11.91 -6.49 -6.74
N SER A 52 -11.57 -7.73 -7.11
CA SER A 52 -10.59 -8.02 -8.18
C SER A 52 -11.04 -7.47 -9.53
N GLN A 53 -12.30 -7.73 -9.91
CA GLN A 53 -12.89 -7.26 -11.16
C GLN A 53 -12.91 -5.72 -11.23
N MET A 54 -13.31 -5.06 -10.15
CA MET A 54 -13.36 -3.59 -10.08
C MET A 54 -11.96 -2.98 -10.24
N ARG A 55 -10.94 -3.57 -9.59
CA ARG A 55 -9.55 -3.12 -9.75
C ARG A 55 -9.09 -3.24 -11.20
N LEU A 56 -9.39 -4.38 -11.84
CA LEU A 56 -9.02 -4.62 -13.22
C LEU A 56 -9.71 -3.63 -14.17
N ASP A 57 -10.98 -3.35 -13.97
CA ASP A 57 -11.72 -2.40 -14.81
C ASP A 57 -11.20 -0.96 -14.66
N LYS A 58 -10.86 -0.53 -13.44
CA LYS A 58 -10.24 0.79 -13.24
C LYS A 58 -8.80 0.83 -13.80
N ALA A 59 -8.04 -0.26 -13.70
CA ALA A 59 -6.72 -0.36 -14.31
C ALA A 59 -6.78 -0.31 -15.85
N LYS A 60 -7.78 -0.96 -16.48
CA LYS A 60 -8.03 -0.84 -17.94
C LYS A 60 -8.32 0.61 -18.32
N LYS A 61 -9.23 1.28 -17.63
CA LYS A 61 -9.57 2.70 -17.87
C LYS A 61 -8.34 3.61 -17.75
N MET A 62 -7.47 3.36 -16.76
CA MET A 62 -6.19 4.07 -16.62
C MET A 62 -5.27 3.85 -17.83
N LEU A 63 -5.15 2.62 -18.32
CA LEU A 63 -4.33 2.29 -19.49
C LEU A 63 -4.90 2.90 -20.78
N ASP A 64 -6.22 2.89 -20.95
CA ASP A 64 -6.89 3.54 -22.08
C ASP A 64 -6.60 5.05 -22.06
N PHE A 65 -6.71 5.70 -20.90
CA PHE A 65 -6.34 7.11 -20.74
C PHE A 65 -4.87 7.37 -21.12
N LEU A 66 -3.93 6.52 -20.66
CA LEU A 66 -2.51 6.66 -21.00
C LEU A 66 -2.25 6.46 -22.51
N SER A 67 -2.99 5.56 -23.15
CA SER A 67 -2.87 5.32 -24.60
C SER A 67 -3.24 6.55 -25.43
N LEU A 68 -4.24 7.32 -24.97
CA LEU A 68 -4.67 8.58 -25.60
C LEU A 68 -3.65 9.72 -25.41
N LYS A 69 -2.72 9.56 -24.46
CA LYS A 69 -1.66 10.54 -24.15
C LYS A 69 -0.32 10.18 -24.79
N ASN A 70 -0.31 9.29 -25.79
CA ASN A 70 0.90 8.91 -26.49
C ASN A 70 1.65 10.13 -27.06
N GLY A 71 2.95 10.22 -26.77
CA GLY A 71 3.80 11.36 -27.15
C GLY A 71 3.66 12.62 -26.28
N GLN A 72 2.80 12.60 -25.25
CA GLN A 72 2.65 13.71 -24.30
C GLN A 72 3.36 13.39 -22.97
N LEU A 73 3.84 14.43 -22.30
CA LEU A 73 4.34 14.31 -20.93
C LEU A 73 3.16 14.09 -19.97
N VAL A 74 3.22 13.03 -19.17
CA VAL A 74 2.19 12.69 -18.18
C VAL A 74 2.82 12.61 -16.80
N LYS A 75 2.23 13.32 -15.83
CA LYS A 75 2.59 13.18 -14.42
C LYS A 75 1.93 11.92 -13.86
N ILE A 76 2.68 10.83 -13.86
CA ILE A 76 2.14 9.50 -13.55
C ILE A 76 1.57 9.39 -12.13
N ALA A 77 2.13 10.13 -11.17
CA ALA A 77 1.63 10.19 -9.80
C ALA A 77 0.16 10.65 -9.73
N ASP A 78 -0.23 11.64 -10.53
CA ASP A 78 -1.60 12.18 -10.52
C ASP A 78 -2.58 11.15 -11.10
N VAL A 79 -2.18 10.45 -12.16
CA VAL A 79 -2.97 9.37 -12.78
C VAL A 79 -3.14 8.18 -11.83
N LEU A 80 -2.06 7.78 -11.16
CA LEU A 80 -2.08 6.70 -10.17
C LEU A 80 -2.94 7.08 -8.96
N PHE A 81 -2.80 8.30 -8.45
CA PHE A 81 -3.59 8.77 -7.31
C PHE A 81 -5.09 8.78 -7.63
N ALA A 82 -5.47 9.33 -8.78
CA ALA A 82 -6.87 9.34 -9.20
C ALA A 82 -7.41 7.91 -9.40
N THR A 83 -6.61 7.00 -9.96
CA THR A 83 -7.00 5.59 -10.14
C THR A 83 -7.19 4.88 -8.80
N ASN A 84 -6.25 5.05 -7.86
CA ASN A 84 -6.33 4.47 -6.52
C ASN A 84 -7.51 5.01 -5.72
N ALA A 85 -7.72 6.33 -5.75
CA ALA A 85 -8.87 6.96 -5.11
C ALA A 85 -10.19 6.42 -5.67
N ASN A 86 -10.29 6.23 -6.99
CA ASN A 86 -11.47 5.66 -7.64
C ASN A 86 -11.70 4.19 -7.26
N ILE A 87 -10.65 3.37 -7.20
CA ILE A 87 -10.75 1.98 -6.73
C ILE A 87 -11.31 1.93 -5.31
N LEU A 88 -10.80 2.77 -4.41
CA LEU A 88 -11.23 2.80 -3.01
C LEU A 88 -12.63 3.39 -2.82
N ALA A 89 -12.98 4.44 -3.56
CA ALA A 89 -14.32 5.03 -3.53
C ALA A 89 -15.37 4.00 -3.99
N ASN A 90 -15.11 3.29 -5.09
CA ASN A 90 -15.97 2.22 -5.56
C ASN A 90 -16.08 1.06 -4.56
N ALA A 91 -14.97 0.69 -3.91
CA ALA A 91 -14.95 -0.40 -2.93
C ALA A 91 -15.84 -0.14 -1.70
N ILE A 92 -16.05 1.13 -1.33
CA ILE A 92 -16.79 1.52 -0.12
C ILE A 92 -18.23 1.93 -0.43
N VAL A 93 -18.45 2.60 -1.56
CA VAL A 93 -19.74 3.24 -1.87
C VAL A 93 -20.57 2.43 -2.87
N SER A 94 -20.00 1.39 -3.51
CA SER A 94 -20.68 0.59 -4.54
C SER A 94 -21.37 1.43 -5.62
N GLN A 95 -20.88 2.65 -5.85
CA GLN A 95 -21.36 3.56 -6.88
C GLN A 95 -20.29 3.68 -7.95
N ASP A 96 -20.67 3.37 -9.18
CA ASP A 96 -19.88 3.70 -10.35
C ASP A 96 -20.07 5.18 -10.66
N ASN A 97 -19.30 6.03 -9.97
CA ASN A 97 -19.13 7.43 -10.40
C ASN A 97 -18.18 7.44 -11.60
N ILE A 98 -18.69 6.95 -12.72
CA ILE A 98 -18.13 7.17 -14.05
C ILE A 98 -18.49 8.60 -14.39
N GLU A 99 -17.65 9.58 -14.02
CA GLU A 99 -17.38 10.79 -14.84
C GLU A 99 -16.44 11.81 -14.20
N ASP A 100 -16.11 11.75 -12.91
CA ASP A 100 -15.37 12.86 -12.29
C ASP A 100 -13.92 12.53 -11.90
N LEU A 101 -13.06 12.36 -12.92
CA LEU A 101 -11.62 12.55 -12.75
C LEU A 101 -11.25 14.04 -12.53
N GLY A 102 -12.22 14.96 -12.74
CA GLY A 102 -12.03 16.40 -12.69
C GLY A 102 -12.12 17.02 -11.30
N ASN A 103 -12.94 16.45 -10.40
CA ASN A 103 -13.11 17.02 -9.06
C ASN A 103 -13.05 15.99 -7.92
N ILE A 104 -11.82 15.60 -7.57
CA ILE A 104 -11.51 14.72 -6.43
C ILE A 104 -12.05 15.31 -5.11
N GLU A 105 -12.13 16.64 -4.97
CA GLU A 105 -12.64 17.29 -3.76
C GLU A 105 -14.16 17.13 -3.60
N ASP A 106 -14.92 17.18 -4.69
CA ASP A 106 -16.37 16.93 -4.66
C ASP A 106 -16.69 15.46 -4.38
N LEU A 107 -15.87 14.53 -4.92
CA LEU A 107 -15.98 13.11 -4.61
C LEU A 107 -15.73 12.86 -3.10
N LYS A 108 -14.74 13.54 -2.49
CA LYS A 108 -14.48 13.48 -1.04
C LYS A 108 -15.68 13.99 -0.23
N MET A 109 -16.26 15.12 -0.62
CA MET A 109 -17.37 15.73 0.13
C MET A 109 -18.66 14.92 0.03
N SER A 110 -19.02 14.38 -1.15
CA SER A 110 -20.26 13.62 -1.33
C SER A 110 -20.22 12.29 -0.59
N THR A 111 -19.10 11.58 -0.67
CA THR A 111 -18.91 10.28 -0.01
C THR A 111 -18.81 10.42 1.51
N SER A 112 -18.12 11.45 2.01
CA SER A 112 -18.05 11.72 3.47
C SER A 112 -19.45 11.96 4.06
N ARG A 113 -20.30 12.74 3.37
CA ARG A 113 -21.68 12.98 3.82
C ARG A 113 -22.51 11.69 3.85
N ILE A 114 -22.43 10.84 2.82
CA ILE A 114 -23.19 9.57 2.77
C ILE A 114 -22.79 8.65 3.93
N ILE A 115 -21.50 8.59 4.26
CA ILE A 115 -20.97 7.72 5.32
C ILE A 115 -21.30 8.30 6.72
N GLU A 116 -21.29 9.63 6.87
CA GLU A 116 -21.68 10.32 8.11
C GLU A 116 -23.14 10.04 8.52
N PHE A 117 -24.06 10.02 7.56
CA PHE A 117 -25.48 9.77 7.85
C PHE A 117 -25.80 8.30 8.15
N GLY A 118 -25.04 7.34 7.60
CA GLY A 118 -25.30 5.91 7.76
C GLY A 118 -24.61 5.28 8.98
N PHE A 119 -23.30 5.53 9.15
CA PHE A 119 -22.48 4.87 10.16
C PHE A 119 -21.28 5.76 10.55
N PRO A 120 -21.37 6.55 11.63
CA PRO A 120 -20.31 7.48 12.05
C PRO A 120 -18.93 6.82 12.28
N GLY A 121 -18.90 5.53 12.62
CA GLY A 121 -17.66 4.75 12.78
C GLY A 121 -16.94 4.39 11.48
N LEU A 122 -17.60 4.46 10.32
CA LEU A 122 -17.01 4.17 9.01
C LEU A 122 -16.34 5.40 8.39
N VAL A 123 -16.66 6.62 8.83
CA VAL A 123 -16.06 7.87 8.32
C VAL A 123 -14.54 7.87 8.52
N ASP A 124 -14.09 7.49 9.71
CA ASP A 124 -12.66 7.41 10.01
C ASP A 124 -11.95 6.33 9.21
N MET A 125 -12.62 5.20 8.99
CA MET A 125 -12.09 4.11 8.18
C MET A 125 -12.00 4.53 6.70
N TYR A 126 -12.99 5.27 6.18
CA TYR A 126 -12.95 5.88 4.85
C TYR A 126 -11.80 6.86 4.71
N ARG A 127 -11.61 7.76 5.70
CA ARG A 127 -10.50 8.72 5.71
C ARG A 127 -9.14 8.02 5.68
N GLU A 128 -8.98 6.94 6.44
CA GLU A 128 -7.76 6.15 6.45
C GLU A 128 -7.52 5.38 5.16
N LEU A 129 -8.57 4.80 4.57
CA LEU A 129 -8.48 4.18 3.25
C LEU A 129 -8.08 5.22 2.21
N PHE A 130 -8.67 6.41 2.22
CA PHE A 130 -8.29 7.48 1.31
C PHE A 130 -6.82 7.90 1.48
N ALA A 131 -6.32 8.01 2.71
CA ALA A 131 -4.91 8.26 2.99
C ALA A 131 -3.97 7.14 2.46
N SER A 132 -4.48 5.90 2.35
CA SER A 132 -3.72 4.80 1.75
C SER A 132 -3.43 5.00 0.26
N SER A 133 -4.24 5.82 -0.45
CA SER A 133 -3.99 6.17 -1.85
C SER A 133 -2.62 6.82 -2.06
N GLU A 134 -2.20 7.74 -1.19
CA GLU A 134 -0.90 8.41 -1.30
C GLU A 134 0.26 7.42 -1.13
N THR A 135 0.13 6.48 -0.19
CA THR A 135 1.11 5.43 0.09
C THR A 135 1.26 4.49 -1.12
N LEU A 136 0.14 4.09 -1.72
CA LEU A 136 0.12 3.23 -2.92
C LEU A 136 0.70 3.97 -4.14
N THR A 137 0.28 5.21 -4.37
CA THR A 137 0.78 6.05 -5.47
C THR A 137 2.30 6.22 -5.38
N THR A 138 2.83 6.58 -4.21
CA THR A 138 4.27 6.74 -3.99
C THR A 138 5.02 5.44 -4.27
N THR A 139 4.50 4.30 -3.82
CA THR A 139 5.12 2.99 -4.06
C THR A 139 5.17 2.66 -5.55
N LEU A 140 4.06 2.83 -6.26
CA LEU A 140 3.97 2.52 -7.69
C LEU A 140 4.82 3.47 -8.53
N GLU A 141 4.85 4.76 -8.19
CA GLU A 141 5.70 5.76 -8.82
C GLU A 141 7.17 5.36 -8.75
N TRP A 142 7.66 5.02 -7.56
CA TRP A 142 9.03 4.54 -7.38
C TRP A 142 9.28 3.21 -8.09
N ALA A 143 8.33 2.28 -8.08
CA ALA A 143 8.47 1.01 -8.80
C ALA A 143 8.68 1.25 -10.30
N MET A 144 7.89 2.15 -10.90
CA MET A 144 8.06 2.51 -12.31
C MET A 144 9.37 3.24 -12.57
N ALA A 145 9.78 4.16 -11.69
CA ALA A 145 11.04 4.87 -11.82
C ALA A 145 12.25 3.90 -11.79
N GLU A 146 12.25 2.95 -10.87
CA GLU A 146 13.32 1.93 -10.77
C GLU A 146 13.32 0.98 -11.97
N LEU A 147 12.13 0.56 -12.45
CA LEU A 147 12.03 -0.31 -13.60
C LEU A 147 12.46 0.40 -14.90
N ILE A 148 12.09 1.67 -15.10
CA ILE A 148 12.49 2.43 -16.30
C ILE A 148 14.00 2.70 -16.32
N THR A 149 14.60 2.91 -15.16
CA THR A 149 16.04 3.15 -15.03
C THR A 149 16.87 1.86 -15.11
N ASN A 150 16.35 0.74 -14.59
CA ASN A 150 16.99 -0.57 -14.63
C ASN A 150 16.46 -1.46 -15.77
N LYS A 151 17.08 -1.33 -16.95
CA LYS A 151 16.69 -2.06 -18.17
C LYS A 151 16.73 -3.59 -18.01
N GLU A 152 17.66 -4.11 -17.22
CA GLU A 152 17.78 -5.55 -17.00
C GLU A 152 16.59 -6.08 -16.18
N ALA A 153 16.25 -5.41 -15.09
CA ALA A 153 15.09 -5.75 -14.28
C ALA A 153 13.78 -5.63 -15.08
N PHE A 154 13.65 -4.57 -15.88
CA PHE A 154 12.49 -4.40 -16.76
C PHE A 154 12.36 -5.53 -17.79
N SER A 155 13.46 -5.96 -18.41
CA SER A 155 13.45 -7.08 -19.36
C SER A 155 13.00 -8.37 -18.68
N LYS A 156 13.57 -8.71 -17.52
CA LYS A 156 13.21 -9.92 -16.77
C LYS A 156 11.74 -9.93 -16.34
N LEU A 157 11.24 -8.79 -15.87
CA LEU A 157 9.83 -8.65 -15.52
C LEU A 157 8.93 -8.84 -16.75
N ARG A 158 9.29 -8.25 -17.88
CA ARG A 158 8.56 -8.41 -19.13
C ARG A 158 8.56 -9.86 -19.63
N ASP A 159 9.68 -10.56 -19.48
CA ASP A 159 9.80 -11.97 -19.85
C ASP A 159 8.89 -12.85 -18.98
N GLU A 160 8.88 -12.63 -17.66
CA GLU A 160 7.96 -13.31 -16.73
C GLU A 160 6.49 -13.08 -17.13
N LEU A 161 6.10 -11.82 -17.39
CA LEU A 161 4.74 -11.49 -17.81
C LEU A 161 4.38 -12.09 -19.17
N THR A 162 5.33 -12.15 -20.11
CA THR A 162 5.11 -12.75 -21.43
C THR A 162 4.92 -14.27 -21.32
N GLN A 163 5.67 -14.92 -20.44
CA GLN A 163 5.52 -16.36 -20.16
C GLN A 163 4.17 -16.66 -19.50
N ALA A 164 3.80 -15.90 -18.48
CA ALA A 164 2.53 -16.07 -17.77
C ALA A 164 1.30 -15.87 -18.67
N THR A 165 1.41 -14.99 -19.67
CA THR A 165 0.33 -14.66 -20.62
C THR A 165 0.33 -15.53 -21.88
N LYS A 166 1.25 -16.49 -21.99
CA LYS A 166 1.49 -17.26 -23.22
C LYS A 166 1.65 -16.36 -24.46
N GLY A 167 2.21 -15.17 -24.29
CA GLY A 167 2.41 -14.16 -25.34
C GLY A 167 1.19 -13.29 -25.69
N THR A 168 0.03 -13.48 -25.06
CA THR A 168 -1.17 -12.68 -25.35
C THR A 168 -1.26 -11.48 -24.41
N LYS A 169 -0.95 -10.27 -24.91
CA LYS A 169 -0.99 -9.02 -24.11
C LYS A 169 -2.35 -8.76 -23.45
N THR A 170 -3.45 -9.15 -24.12
CA THR A 170 -4.83 -8.98 -23.63
C THR A 170 -5.09 -9.79 -22.35
N THR A 171 -4.34 -10.86 -22.11
CA THR A 171 -4.50 -11.76 -20.96
C THR A 171 -4.07 -11.13 -19.63
N LEU A 172 -3.27 -10.06 -19.64
CA LEU A 172 -2.87 -9.35 -18.41
C LEU A 172 -4.04 -8.68 -17.69
N LEU A 173 -5.12 -8.37 -18.43
CA LEU A 173 -6.26 -7.59 -17.94
C LEU A 173 -7.58 -8.38 -18.00
N THR A 174 -7.54 -9.65 -18.40
CA THR A 174 -8.70 -10.54 -18.40
C THR A 174 -8.46 -11.62 -17.36
N ASP A 175 -9.39 -11.73 -16.42
CA ASP A 175 -9.36 -12.57 -15.22
C ASP A 175 -8.69 -13.94 -15.44
N GLY A 176 -7.72 -14.28 -14.59
CA GLY A 176 -7.09 -15.61 -14.59
C GLY A 176 -5.57 -15.66 -14.40
N ILE A 177 -4.87 -14.52 -14.31
CA ILE A 177 -3.46 -14.56 -13.90
C ILE A 177 -3.38 -14.70 -12.39
N ASP A 178 -2.93 -15.85 -11.95
CA ASP A 178 -2.53 -16.07 -10.56
C ASP A 178 -1.31 -15.19 -10.26
N LEU A 179 -1.54 -14.04 -9.63
CA LEU A 179 -0.47 -13.13 -9.21
C LEU A 179 0.51 -13.81 -8.25
N THR A 180 0.11 -14.89 -7.58
CA THR A 180 1.00 -15.67 -6.72
C THR A 180 2.05 -16.45 -7.52
N SER A 181 1.81 -16.66 -8.82
CA SER A 181 2.70 -17.30 -9.79
C SER A 181 3.70 -16.35 -10.49
N LEU A 182 3.71 -15.06 -10.11
CA LEU A 182 4.64 -14.04 -10.62
C LEU A 182 5.69 -13.65 -9.56
N PRO A 183 6.70 -14.51 -9.29
CA PRO A 183 7.68 -14.27 -8.23
C PRO A 183 8.57 -13.03 -8.48
N TYR A 184 8.93 -12.73 -9.73
CA TYR A 184 9.77 -11.58 -10.08
C TYR A 184 9.01 -10.26 -9.92
N LEU A 185 7.74 -10.20 -10.32
CA LEU A 185 6.87 -9.06 -10.03
C LEU A 185 6.79 -8.77 -8.53
N GLN A 186 6.55 -9.80 -7.71
CA GLN A 186 6.53 -9.65 -6.25
C GLN A 186 7.89 -9.20 -5.70
N ALA A 187 8.97 -9.70 -6.28
CA ALA A 187 10.32 -9.32 -5.91
C ALA A 187 10.60 -7.84 -6.24
N CYS A 188 10.13 -7.34 -7.38
CA CYS A 188 10.23 -5.92 -7.76
C CYS A 188 9.50 -5.02 -6.76
N ILE A 189 8.29 -5.42 -6.34
CA ILE A 189 7.51 -4.66 -5.35
C ILE A 189 8.23 -4.66 -3.99
N LYS A 190 8.76 -5.80 -3.55
CA LYS A 190 9.52 -5.90 -2.29
C LYS A 190 10.79 -5.05 -2.32
N GLU A 191 11.54 -5.09 -3.42
CA GLU A 191 12.74 -4.27 -3.60
C GLU A 191 12.42 -2.77 -3.67
N THR A 192 11.31 -2.42 -4.30
CA THR A 192 10.79 -1.05 -4.28
C THR A 192 10.48 -0.61 -2.86
N LEU A 193 9.81 -1.42 -2.04
CA LEU A 193 9.50 -1.08 -0.65
C LEU A 193 10.74 -1.03 0.26
N ARG A 194 11.79 -1.81 -0.05
CA ARG A 194 13.08 -1.76 0.66
C ARG A 194 13.77 -0.43 0.43
N LEU A 195 13.86 0.02 -0.82
CA LEU A 195 14.51 1.27 -1.19
C LEU A 195 13.60 2.47 -0.93
N HIS A 196 12.31 2.40 -1.21
CA HIS A 196 11.42 3.55 -1.19
C HIS A 196 10.22 3.31 -0.28
N PRO A 197 10.43 3.06 1.03
CA PRO A 197 9.33 2.90 1.96
C PRO A 197 8.53 4.21 2.03
N PRO A 198 7.22 4.23 1.70
CA PRO A 198 6.43 5.46 1.77
C PRO A 198 6.32 6.03 3.19
N THR A 199 6.57 5.20 4.20
CA THR A 199 6.71 5.60 5.60
C THR A 199 8.13 5.31 6.11
N PRO A 200 9.11 6.20 5.86
CA PRO A 200 10.53 5.98 6.19
C PRO A 200 10.81 5.60 7.65
N PHE A 201 10.02 6.12 8.59
CA PHE A 201 10.12 5.85 10.03
C PHE A 201 9.09 4.85 10.57
N LEU A 202 8.32 4.23 9.66
CA LEU A 202 7.12 3.46 9.96
C LEU A 202 6.15 4.23 10.88
N LEU A 203 5.19 3.51 11.47
CA LEU A 203 4.29 4.09 12.46
C LEU A 203 4.97 4.09 13.84
N PRO A 204 4.93 5.23 14.57
CA PRO A 204 5.54 5.32 15.89
C PRO A 204 5.02 4.27 16.86
N ARG A 205 5.93 3.71 17.67
CA ARG A 205 5.61 2.75 18.74
C ARG A 205 6.01 3.32 20.10
N CYS A 206 5.45 2.78 21.17
CA CYS A 206 5.78 3.18 22.52
C CYS A 206 6.17 1.98 23.39
N ALA A 207 7.19 2.15 24.22
CA ALA A 207 7.63 1.14 25.16
C ALA A 207 6.63 1.02 26.33
N LEU A 208 5.81 -0.04 26.34
CA LEU A 208 4.79 -0.27 27.38
C LEU A 208 5.38 -0.50 28.79
N LYS A 209 6.63 -0.94 28.84
CA LYS A 209 7.42 -1.12 30.06
C LYS A 209 8.88 -0.86 29.73
N THR A 210 9.66 -0.51 30.75
CA THR A 210 11.11 -0.41 30.62
C THR A 210 11.66 -1.76 30.14
N CYS A 211 12.39 -1.76 29.04
CA CYS A 211 12.96 -2.95 28.43
C CYS A 211 14.42 -2.71 28.00
N HIS A 212 15.12 -3.78 27.64
CA HIS A 212 16.45 -3.70 27.06
C HIS A 212 16.39 -4.18 25.61
N VAL A 213 16.98 -3.41 24.69
CA VAL A 213 17.16 -3.78 23.29
C VAL A 213 18.66 -3.70 23.01
N MET A 214 19.25 -4.84 22.66
CA MET A 214 20.71 -4.99 22.65
C MET A 214 21.29 -4.55 24.01
N ASN A 215 22.23 -3.60 24.01
CA ASN A 215 22.89 -3.10 25.21
C ASN A 215 22.26 -1.78 25.73
N PHE A 216 21.10 -1.39 25.20
CA PHE A 216 20.43 -0.14 25.58
C PHE A 216 19.18 -0.40 26.41
N ARG A 217 19.07 0.34 27.52
CA ARG A 217 17.85 0.39 28.34
C ARG A 217 16.90 1.43 27.76
N ILE A 218 15.71 0.99 27.35
CA ILE A 218 14.62 1.83 26.85
C ILE A 218 13.62 2.02 28.00
N PRO A 219 13.47 3.22 28.57
CA PRO A 219 12.48 3.49 29.62
C PRO A 219 11.05 3.28 29.13
N LYS A 220 10.15 2.95 30.06
CA LYS A 220 8.70 2.98 29.83
C LYS A 220 8.29 4.34 29.22
N ASP A 221 7.30 4.32 28.34
CA ASP A 221 6.69 5.46 27.66
C ASP A 221 7.60 6.14 26.60
N SER A 222 8.79 5.59 26.34
CA SER A 222 9.67 6.05 25.27
C SER A 222 9.05 5.83 23.89
N LEU A 223 9.12 6.85 23.04
CA LEU A 223 8.77 6.74 21.63
C LEU A 223 9.88 6.01 20.86
N VAL A 224 9.49 5.02 20.06
CA VAL A 224 10.37 4.21 19.24
C VAL A 224 9.95 4.37 17.78
N LEU A 225 10.86 4.89 16.97
CA LEU A 225 10.73 5.01 15.51
C LEU A 225 11.68 4.00 14.86
N VAL A 226 11.22 3.33 13.82
CA VAL A 226 12.05 2.38 13.07
C VAL A 226 12.40 3.02 11.75
N ASN A 227 13.66 3.41 11.56
CA ASN A 227 14.13 4.00 10.30
C ASN A 227 14.28 2.92 9.21
N ALA A 228 13.14 2.49 8.65
CA ALA A 228 13.08 1.52 7.57
C ALA A 228 13.88 1.98 6.34
N TYR A 229 13.94 3.29 6.06
CA TYR A 229 14.74 3.83 4.96
C TYR A 229 16.24 3.57 5.13
N ALA A 230 16.78 3.84 6.33
CA ALA A 230 18.18 3.59 6.64
C ALA A 230 18.48 2.09 6.72
N THR A 231 17.63 1.30 7.40
CA THR A 231 17.79 -0.16 7.47
C THR A 231 17.75 -0.81 6.09
N GLY A 232 16.88 -0.32 5.20
CA GLY A 232 16.81 -0.78 3.82
C GLY A 232 18.10 -0.52 3.06
N ARG A 233 18.86 0.53 3.39
CA ARG A 233 20.10 0.94 2.71
C ARG A 233 21.39 0.58 3.43
N ASP A 234 21.31 -0.10 4.56
CA ASP A 234 22.49 -0.43 5.35
C ASP A 234 23.37 -1.46 4.62
N PRO A 235 24.61 -1.09 4.22
CA PRO A 235 25.51 -2.01 3.50
C PRO A 235 25.97 -3.20 4.36
N LYS A 236 25.81 -3.14 5.69
CA LYS A 236 26.08 -4.29 6.57
C LYS A 236 24.99 -5.36 6.49
N THR A 237 23.79 -4.95 6.13
CA THR A 237 22.61 -5.83 6.03
C THR A 237 22.35 -6.24 4.58
N TRP A 238 22.58 -5.34 3.62
CA TRP A 238 22.30 -5.55 2.20
C TRP A 238 23.58 -5.32 1.37
N GLU A 239 24.08 -6.36 0.72
CA GLU A 239 25.12 -6.22 -0.33
C GLU A 239 24.63 -5.24 -1.41
N ASP A 240 25.45 -4.35 -1.97
CA ASP A 240 25.02 -3.37 -2.98
C ASP A 240 23.70 -2.66 -2.60
N SER A 241 23.61 -2.17 -1.35
CA SER A 241 22.37 -1.72 -0.71
C SER A 241 21.62 -0.60 -1.43
N LEU A 242 22.30 0.19 -2.27
CA LEU A 242 21.70 1.30 -3.02
C LEU A 242 21.17 0.89 -4.39
N ASN A 243 21.56 -0.29 -4.90
CA ASN A 243 21.16 -0.75 -6.23
C ASN A 243 19.83 -1.51 -6.15
N PHE A 244 18.91 -1.20 -7.08
CA PHE A 244 17.67 -1.94 -7.26
C PHE A 244 17.97 -3.33 -7.86
N LYS A 245 17.89 -4.37 -7.04
CA LYS A 245 18.11 -5.77 -7.43
C LYS A 245 16.99 -6.67 -6.90
N PRO A 246 15.88 -6.83 -7.65
CA PRO A 246 14.76 -7.71 -7.27
C PRO A 246 15.18 -9.15 -6.95
N GLU A 247 16.27 -9.64 -7.54
CA GLU A 247 16.79 -11.00 -7.37
C GLU A 247 16.98 -11.41 -5.90
N ARG A 248 17.22 -10.42 -5.02
CA ARG A 248 17.32 -10.59 -3.55
C ARG A 248 16.07 -11.16 -2.91
N PHE A 249 14.91 -11.09 -3.55
CA PHE A 249 13.65 -11.57 -2.99
C PHE A 249 13.13 -12.84 -3.65
N LEU A 250 13.87 -13.40 -4.62
CA LEU A 250 13.50 -14.65 -5.31
C LEU A 250 13.76 -15.90 -4.46
N TRP A 251 14.82 -15.89 -3.64
CA TRP A 251 15.17 -17.03 -2.78
C TRP A 251 14.26 -17.17 -1.56
N TRP A 252 13.55 -16.11 -1.16
CA TRP A 252 12.65 -16.11 0.01
C TRP A 252 11.57 -17.20 -0.04
N ARG A 253 11.15 -17.67 -1.23
CA ARG A 253 10.16 -18.76 -1.35
C ARG A 253 10.73 -20.18 -1.34
N ARG A 254 12.05 -20.37 -1.45
CA ARG A 254 12.66 -21.71 -1.52
C ARG A 254 13.02 -22.32 -0.15
N GLY A 255 12.88 -21.57 0.95
CA GLY A 255 13.43 -21.93 2.27
C GLY A 255 12.46 -22.58 3.28
N SER A 256 11.38 -23.24 2.86
CA SER A 256 10.47 -23.95 3.79
C SER A 256 10.33 -25.45 3.50
N VAL A 257 11.27 -26.02 2.74
CA VAL A 257 11.52 -27.46 2.67
C VAL A 257 13.03 -27.61 2.80
N GLU A 258 13.49 -28.38 3.77
CA GLU A 258 14.89 -28.57 4.20
C GLU A 258 15.42 -27.57 5.25
N SER A 259 15.02 -27.81 6.50
CA SER A 259 15.95 -28.06 7.63
C SER A 259 15.19 -28.62 8.83
#